data_AF-D6TGZ6-F1
#
_entry.id   AF-D6TGZ6-F1
#
_cell.length_a   1.000
_cell.length_b   1.000
_cell.length_c   1.000
_cell.angle_alpha   90.00
_cell.angle_beta   90.00
_cell.angle_gamma   90.00
#
_symmetry.space_group_name_H-M   'P 1'
#
loop_
_entity.id
_entity.type
_entity.pdbx_description
1 polymer ?
#
loop_
_entity_poly.entity_id
_entity_poly.type
_entity_poly.pdbx_seq_one_letter_code
_entity_poly.pdbx_strand_id
1 'polypeptide(L)'
;MESPHYQKGRLHLDAQNNIVPADLLRHDGYRWNMNALYERIRLNPVIADYFRGEGYELAFDHINKAFFVPYCFQAILTGAIGEEAIRALLLEEGFTFEPVPERLFGVADLKMAAVPYYIDCKYFSDWTMQRFSLSPEDPAYHDKLNDAHFKVHARKKLDTISTYHGEPGKLLYINLVSHFSRLLDYYTADFITPVEQFTDASIVWLQGALQEDTVALPQVAFQRLCQDMKRAMAHEKESFDVNANS
;
A
#
# COMPACT_ATOMS: atom_id res chain seq x y z
N MET A 1 -6.85 23.46 17.72
CA MET A 1 -6.92 23.51 19.20
C MET A 1 -5.64 22.83 19.72
N GLU A 2 -5.06 23.29 20.84
CA GLU A 2 -3.66 23.01 21.24
C GLU A 2 -3.56 22.57 22.71
N SER A 3 -2.52 21.81 23.06
CA SER A 3 -2.15 21.42 24.42
C SER A 3 -0.65 21.63 24.64
N PRO A 4 -0.13 21.55 25.88
CA PRO A 4 1.31 21.63 26.12
C PRO A 4 2.10 20.52 25.41
N HIS A 5 1.46 19.40 25.07
CA HIS A 5 2.12 18.24 24.43
C HIS A 5 1.85 18.19 22.92
N TYR A 6 0.82 18.92 22.44
CA TYR A 6 0.36 18.92 21.06
C TYR A 6 0.10 20.34 20.54
N GLN A 7 0.87 20.79 19.57
CA GLN A 7 0.67 22.09 18.92
C GLN A 7 0.70 21.95 17.39
N LYS A 8 -0.30 22.53 16.72
CA LYS A 8 -0.37 22.61 15.24
C LYS A 8 -0.13 21.27 14.53
N GLY A 9 -0.76 20.18 14.98
CA GLY A 9 -0.57 18.87 14.35
C GLY A 9 0.65 18.07 14.83
N ARG A 10 1.38 18.58 15.84
CA ARG A 10 2.68 18.02 16.23
C ARG A 10 2.71 17.63 17.69
N LEU A 11 3.20 16.41 17.97
CA LEU A 11 3.57 15.96 19.31
C LEU A 11 5.04 16.24 19.59
N HIS A 12 5.38 16.51 20.85
CA HIS A 12 6.75 16.67 21.31
C HIS A 12 7.24 15.36 21.93
N LEU A 13 8.36 14.81 21.43
CA LEU A 13 8.94 13.58 21.93
C LEU A 13 10.39 13.78 22.38
N ASP A 14 10.78 13.11 23.46
CA ASP A 14 12.19 13.00 23.84
C ASP A 14 12.94 11.96 22.99
N ALA A 15 14.25 11.80 23.23
CA ALA A 15 15.09 10.83 22.52
C ALA A 15 14.68 9.36 22.77
N GLN A 16 13.82 9.09 23.76
CA GLN A 16 13.29 7.77 24.10
C GLN A 16 11.86 7.56 23.57
N ASN A 17 11.33 8.51 22.77
CA ASN A 17 9.95 8.51 22.25
C ASN A 17 8.85 8.64 23.31
N ASN A 18 9.15 9.22 24.47
CA ASN A 18 8.11 9.62 25.43
C ASN A 18 7.50 10.95 24.99
N ILE A 19 6.17 11.07 25.10
CA ILE A 19 5.47 12.33 24.85
C ILE A 19 5.75 13.27 26.03
N VAL A 20 6.30 14.44 25.75
CA VAL A 20 6.65 15.45 26.75
C VAL A 20 5.96 16.79 26.47
N PRO A 21 5.73 17.64 27.49
CA PRO A 21 5.39 19.04 27.28
C PRO A 21 6.43 19.80 26.44
N ALA A 22 5.99 20.81 25.69
CA ALA A 22 6.83 21.62 24.81
C ALA A 22 7.96 22.37 25.56
N ASP A 23 7.70 22.77 26.80
CA ASP A 23 8.65 23.43 27.70
C ASP A 23 9.67 22.46 28.31
N LEU A 24 9.39 21.14 28.28
CA LEU A 24 10.31 20.09 28.73
C LEU A 24 11.06 19.42 27.59
N LEU A 25 10.85 19.85 26.34
CA LEU A 25 11.55 19.32 25.18
C LEU A 25 13.03 19.71 25.24
N ARG A 26 13.89 18.69 25.40
CA ARG A 26 15.35 18.84 25.43
C ARG A 26 15.91 18.96 24.01
N HIS A 27 17.19 19.35 23.88
CA HIS A 27 17.85 19.55 22.59
C HIS A 27 17.91 18.30 21.69
N ASP A 28 17.86 17.11 22.28
CA ASP A 28 17.84 15.81 21.62
C ASP A 28 16.42 15.28 21.34
N GLY A 29 15.38 16.00 21.76
CA GLY A 29 14.00 15.70 21.43
C GLY A 29 13.59 16.22 20.04
N TYR A 30 12.43 15.77 19.56
CA TYR A 30 11.91 16.13 18.24
C TYR A 30 10.39 16.38 18.24
N ARG A 31 9.92 16.99 17.15
CA ARG A 31 8.49 17.28 16.93
C ARG A 31 7.96 16.36 15.85
N TRP A 32 7.05 15.47 16.22
CA TRP A 32 6.46 14.52 15.30
C TRP A 32 5.16 15.05 14.72
N ASN A 33 5.10 15.19 13.39
CA ASN A 33 3.91 15.61 12.69
C ASN A 33 2.94 14.43 12.52
N MET A 34 1.87 14.42 13.32
CA MET A 34 0.82 13.41 13.25
C MET A 34 -0.01 13.51 11.97
N ASN A 35 0.00 14.65 11.28
CA ASN A 35 -0.75 14.84 10.05
C ASN A 35 0.07 14.52 8.79
N ALA A 36 1.33 14.11 8.91
CA ALA A 36 2.21 13.86 7.76
C ALA A 36 1.62 12.85 6.76
N LEU A 37 0.97 11.78 7.24
CA LEU A 37 0.29 10.80 6.37
C LEU A 37 -0.94 11.40 5.69
N TYR A 38 -1.71 12.20 6.42
CA TYR A 38 -2.93 12.82 5.92
C TYR A 38 -2.68 13.94 4.91
N GLU A 39 -1.56 14.64 5.05
CA GLU A 39 -1.16 15.70 4.15
C GLU A 39 -1.13 15.21 2.70
N ARG A 40 -0.72 13.96 2.46
CA ARG A 40 -0.64 13.39 1.10
C ARG A 40 -1.99 12.98 0.55
N ILE A 41 -2.75 12.20 1.31
CA ILE A 41 -4.07 11.73 0.84
C ILE A 41 -5.04 12.88 0.60
N ARG A 42 -4.90 13.99 1.33
CA ARG A 42 -5.70 15.21 1.13
C ARG A 42 -5.40 15.95 -0.17
N LEU A 43 -4.23 15.78 -0.76
CA LEU A 43 -3.86 16.45 -2.00
C LEU A 43 -4.54 15.80 -3.21
N ASN A 44 -4.80 14.49 -3.12
CA ASN A 44 -5.49 13.76 -4.17
C ASN A 44 -7.01 13.81 -3.94
N PRO A 45 -7.80 14.46 -4.82
CA PRO A 45 -9.23 14.64 -4.62
C PRO A 45 -10.01 13.33 -4.60
N VAL A 46 -9.59 12.33 -5.38
CA VAL A 46 -10.24 11.01 -5.42
C VAL A 46 -10.17 10.34 -4.05
N ILE A 47 -8.98 10.32 -3.45
CA ILE A 47 -8.79 9.73 -2.12
C ILE A 47 -9.51 10.57 -1.07
N ALA A 48 -9.39 11.89 -1.11
CA ALA A 48 -10.01 12.77 -0.13
C ALA A 48 -11.55 12.65 -0.13
N ASP A 49 -12.17 12.57 -1.31
CA ASP A 49 -13.62 12.42 -1.45
C ASP A 49 -14.09 11.04 -1.03
N TYR A 50 -13.34 9.98 -1.37
CA TYR A 50 -13.61 8.63 -0.88
C TYR A 50 -13.57 8.57 0.65
N PHE A 51 -12.51 9.10 1.28
CA PHE A 51 -12.38 9.10 2.74
C PHE A 51 -13.54 9.83 3.41
N ARG A 52 -13.96 10.99 2.87
CA ARG A 52 -15.14 11.70 3.39
C ARG A 52 -16.43 10.90 3.21
N GLY A 53 -16.59 10.23 2.07
CA GLY A 53 -17.75 9.39 1.77
C GLY A 53 -17.90 8.23 2.75
N GLU A 54 -16.78 7.60 3.11
CA GLU A 54 -16.72 6.49 4.08
C GLU A 54 -16.70 6.96 5.55
N GLY A 55 -16.67 8.28 5.80
CA GLY A 55 -16.62 8.85 7.14
C GLY A 55 -15.26 8.69 7.83
N TYR A 56 -14.18 8.47 7.05
CA TYR A 56 -12.82 8.47 7.55
C TYR A 56 -12.31 9.89 7.81
N GLU A 57 -11.46 10.02 8.82
CA GLU A 57 -10.79 11.28 9.13
C GLU A 57 -9.73 11.62 8.08
N LEU A 58 -9.56 12.92 7.83
CA LEU A 58 -8.52 13.46 6.94
C LEU A 58 -7.46 14.27 7.70
N ALA A 59 -7.51 14.24 9.03
CA ALA A 59 -6.49 14.80 9.91
C ALA A 59 -6.72 14.26 11.33
N PHE A 60 -5.68 14.30 12.15
CA PHE A 60 -5.85 14.18 13.59
C PHE A 60 -6.46 15.47 14.16
N ASP A 61 -7.64 15.34 14.77
CA ASP A 61 -8.40 16.44 15.35
C ASP A 61 -8.74 16.26 16.85
N HIS A 62 -8.34 15.13 17.46
CA HIS A 62 -8.73 14.78 18.83
C HIS A 62 -7.66 15.07 19.90
N ILE A 63 -7.96 16.02 20.80
CA ILE A 63 -7.06 16.46 21.89
C ILE A 63 -7.27 15.70 23.20
N ASN A 64 -8.43 15.05 23.38
CA ASN A 64 -8.82 14.40 24.63
C ASN A 64 -8.68 12.87 24.60
N LYS A 65 -7.95 12.32 23.62
CA LYS A 65 -7.79 10.87 23.45
C LYS A 65 -6.33 10.47 23.69
N ALA A 66 -6.14 9.22 24.11
CA ALA A 66 -4.83 8.61 24.17
C ALA A 66 -4.19 8.63 22.77
N PHE A 67 -2.92 9.02 22.71
CA PHE A 67 -2.14 8.98 21.48
C PHE A 67 -1.52 7.58 21.34
N PHE A 68 -1.51 7.04 20.12
CA PHE A 68 -0.67 5.89 19.82
C PHE A 68 0.80 6.29 19.94
N VAL A 69 1.63 5.39 20.47
CA VAL A 69 3.08 5.53 20.34
C VAL A 69 3.46 5.55 18.85
N PRO A 70 4.54 6.27 18.46
CA PRO A 70 4.93 6.42 17.05
C PRO A 70 4.96 5.11 16.26
N TYR A 71 5.40 4.02 16.89
CA TYR A 71 5.41 2.70 16.29
C TYR A 71 4.00 2.18 15.93
N CYS A 72 3.04 2.27 16.85
CA CYS A 72 1.66 1.80 16.61
C CYS A 72 0.98 2.67 15.54
N PHE A 73 1.23 3.97 15.56
CA PHE A 73 0.78 4.86 14.50
C PHE A 73 1.35 4.44 13.14
N GLN A 74 2.66 4.21 13.06
CA GLN A 74 3.30 3.84 11.81
C GLN A 74 2.83 2.45 11.33
N ALA A 75 2.67 1.48 12.22
CA ALA A 75 2.31 0.12 11.85
C ALA A 75 0.83 -0.04 11.47
N ILE A 76 -0.09 0.63 12.18
CA ILE A 76 -1.53 0.42 12.01
C ILE A 76 -2.12 1.46 11.05
N LEU A 77 -1.89 2.76 11.32
CA LEU A 77 -2.55 3.82 10.56
C LEU A 77 -1.99 3.92 9.15
N THR A 78 -0.67 3.81 8.97
CA THR A 78 -0.06 3.86 7.63
C THR A 78 -0.57 2.72 6.74
N GLY A 79 -0.72 1.52 7.30
CA GLY A 79 -1.29 0.37 6.60
C GLY A 79 -2.72 0.63 6.16
N ALA A 80 -3.59 0.98 7.12
CA ALA A 80 -5.01 1.25 6.84
C ALA A 80 -5.22 2.39 5.84
N ILE A 81 -4.46 3.49 5.95
CA ILE A 81 -4.51 4.59 4.97
C ILE A 81 -4.05 4.10 3.60
N GLY A 82 -2.96 3.31 3.53
CA GLY A 82 -2.45 2.76 2.29
C GLY A 82 -3.47 1.88 1.56
N GLU A 83 -4.10 0.96 2.29
CA GLU A 83 -5.15 0.07 1.78
C GLU A 83 -6.33 0.86 1.22
N GLU A 84 -6.91 1.75 2.02
CA GLU A 84 -8.12 2.49 1.61
C GLU A 84 -7.83 3.53 0.52
N ALA A 85 -6.64 4.14 0.50
CA ALA A 85 -6.26 5.05 -0.57
C ALA A 85 -6.07 4.32 -1.90
N ILE A 86 -5.40 3.15 -1.91
CA ILE A 86 -5.24 2.35 -3.13
C ILE A 86 -6.60 1.83 -3.61
N ARG A 87 -7.47 1.39 -2.69
CA ARG A 87 -8.86 1.01 -3.00
C ARG A 87 -9.59 2.16 -3.68
N ALA A 88 -9.54 3.37 -3.14
CA ALA A 88 -10.18 4.55 -3.73
C ALA A 88 -9.72 4.82 -5.18
N LEU A 89 -8.40 4.76 -5.42
CA LEU A 89 -7.85 4.96 -6.77
C LEU A 89 -8.31 3.90 -7.77
N LEU A 90 -8.41 2.65 -7.33
CA LEU A 90 -8.87 1.55 -8.19
C LEU A 90 -10.39 1.61 -8.44
N LEU A 91 -11.18 2.03 -7.44
CA LEU A 91 -12.62 2.28 -7.62
C LEU A 91 -12.88 3.37 -8.65
N GLU A 92 -12.11 4.47 -8.60
CA GLU A 92 -12.18 5.55 -9.60
C GLU A 92 -11.87 5.05 -11.01
N GLU A 93 -10.93 4.09 -11.13
CA GLU A 93 -10.63 3.42 -12.38
C GLU A 93 -11.73 2.42 -12.81
N GLY A 94 -12.79 2.23 -12.03
CA GLY A 94 -13.93 1.37 -12.36
C GLY A 94 -13.74 -0.09 -11.99
N PHE A 95 -12.73 -0.42 -11.18
CA PHE A 95 -12.60 -1.77 -10.63
C PHE A 95 -13.60 -2.01 -9.50
N THR A 96 -13.96 -3.27 -9.29
CA THR A 96 -14.83 -3.67 -8.19
C THR A 96 -14.18 -4.79 -7.39
N PHE A 97 -14.56 -4.88 -6.12
CA PHE A 97 -13.96 -5.79 -5.15
C PHE A 97 -15.00 -6.72 -4.54
N GLU A 98 -14.55 -7.92 -4.21
CA GLU A 98 -15.28 -8.87 -3.38
C GLU A 98 -14.65 -8.96 -1.99
N PRO A 99 -15.39 -9.44 -0.97
CA PRO A 99 -14.80 -9.75 0.31
C PRO A 99 -13.65 -10.76 0.17
N VAL A 100 -12.53 -10.50 0.83
CA VAL A 100 -11.44 -11.48 0.94
C VAL A 100 -11.97 -12.68 1.73
N PRO A 101 -11.89 -13.91 1.20
CA PRO A 101 -12.33 -15.10 1.93
C PRO A 101 -11.57 -15.26 3.24
N GLU A 102 -12.23 -15.74 4.29
CA GLU A 102 -11.64 -15.91 5.62
C GLU A 102 -10.34 -16.76 5.57
N ARG A 103 -10.28 -17.77 4.70
CA ARG A 103 -9.08 -18.60 4.49
C ARG A 103 -7.88 -17.86 3.92
N LEU A 104 -8.09 -16.68 3.33
CA LEU A 104 -7.08 -15.81 2.75
C LEU A 104 -6.89 -14.53 3.57
N PHE A 105 -7.46 -14.46 4.79
CA PHE A 105 -7.25 -13.34 5.69
C PHE A 105 -5.75 -13.17 6.00
N GLY A 106 -5.24 -11.93 5.87
CA GLY A 106 -3.82 -11.60 6.03
C GLY A 106 -2.90 -12.03 4.88
N VAL A 107 -3.43 -12.74 3.87
CA VAL A 107 -2.69 -13.09 2.65
C VAL A 107 -2.66 -11.91 1.69
N ALA A 108 -3.75 -11.16 1.55
CA ALA A 108 -3.84 -9.94 0.76
C ALA A 108 -4.91 -9.02 1.34
N ASP A 109 -4.89 -7.76 0.93
CA ASP A 109 -5.75 -6.72 1.51
C ASP A 109 -7.04 -6.57 0.68
N LEU A 110 -6.94 -6.72 -0.64
CA LEU A 110 -8.07 -6.63 -1.57
C LEU A 110 -8.19 -7.88 -2.45
N LYS A 111 -9.43 -8.25 -2.78
CA LYS A 111 -9.77 -9.25 -3.80
C LYS A 111 -10.56 -8.57 -4.93
N MET A 112 -10.07 -8.70 -6.16
CA MET A 112 -10.80 -8.23 -7.34
C MET A 112 -12.05 -9.09 -7.59
N ALA A 113 -13.13 -8.47 -8.06
CA ALA A 113 -14.36 -9.20 -8.37
C ALA A 113 -14.18 -10.12 -9.59
N ALA A 114 -14.82 -11.29 -9.54
CA ALA A 114 -14.90 -12.30 -10.60
C ALA A 114 -13.58 -12.93 -11.11
N VAL A 115 -12.41 -12.51 -10.61
CA VAL A 115 -11.10 -13.05 -11.04
C VAL A 115 -10.24 -13.39 -9.82
N PRO A 116 -9.33 -14.39 -9.91
CA PRO A 116 -8.47 -14.80 -8.78
C PRO A 116 -7.28 -13.83 -8.56
N TYR A 117 -7.52 -12.53 -8.69
CA TYR A 117 -6.51 -11.49 -8.52
C TYR A 117 -6.64 -10.84 -7.15
N TYR A 118 -5.52 -10.77 -6.44
CA TYR A 118 -5.44 -10.19 -5.11
C TYR A 118 -4.41 -9.07 -5.08
N ILE A 119 -4.68 -8.06 -4.26
CA ILE A 119 -3.81 -6.88 -4.11
C ILE A 119 -3.34 -6.80 -2.67
N ASP A 120 -2.04 -6.68 -2.51
CA ASP A 120 -1.36 -6.36 -1.26
C ASP A 120 -0.89 -4.88 -1.35
N CYS A 121 -1.54 -4.05 -0.55
CA CYS A 121 -1.43 -2.60 -0.53
C CYS A 121 -0.31 -2.19 0.41
N LYS A 122 0.65 -1.41 -0.11
CA LYS A 122 1.78 -0.87 0.65
C LYS A 122 1.71 0.64 0.72
N TYR A 123 2.23 1.17 1.83
CA TYR A 123 2.53 2.59 1.95
C TYR A 123 3.92 2.75 2.57
N PHE A 124 4.91 2.19 1.86
CA PHE A 124 6.31 2.26 2.20
C PHE A 124 6.89 3.62 1.83
N SER A 125 7.77 4.12 2.69
CA SER A 125 8.64 5.24 2.33
C SER A 125 9.73 4.79 1.34
N ASP A 126 10.29 5.73 0.58
CA ASP A 126 11.45 5.47 -0.27
C ASP A 126 12.61 4.86 0.49
N TRP A 127 12.85 5.30 1.72
CA TRP A 127 13.86 4.70 2.59
C TRP A 127 13.58 3.21 2.85
N THR A 128 12.32 2.85 3.08
CA THR A 128 11.91 1.45 3.27
C THR A 128 12.12 0.65 1.98
N MET A 129 11.80 1.24 0.82
CA MET A 129 12.01 0.61 -0.48
C MET A 129 13.51 0.42 -0.81
N GLN A 130 14.37 1.38 -0.47
CA GLN A 130 15.82 1.27 -0.67
C GLN A 130 16.44 0.11 0.11
N ARG A 131 15.87 -0.25 1.27
CA ARG A 131 16.35 -1.39 2.07
C ARG A 131 16.27 -2.73 1.34
N PHE A 132 15.38 -2.86 0.36
CA PHE A 132 15.25 -4.09 -0.42
C PHE A 132 16.53 -4.44 -1.18
N SER A 133 17.33 -3.43 -1.54
CA SER A 133 18.57 -3.58 -2.29
C SER A 133 19.84 -3.63 -1.42
N LEU A 134 19.71 -3.53 -0.09
CA LEU A 134 20.87 -3.54 0.81
C LEU A 134 21.45 -4.95 0.99
N SER A 135 22.77 -5.00 1.09
CA SER A 135 23.50 -6.23 1.41
C SER A 135 23.35 -6.58 2.90
N PRO A 136 23.41 -7.86 3.30
CA PRO A 136 23.37 -8.26 4.72
C PRO A 136 24.46 -7.62 5.60
N GLU A 137 25.56 -7.16 5.00
CA GLU A 137 26.65 -6.47 5.68
C GLU A 137 26.38 -4.97 5.94
N ASP A 138 25.31 -4.41 5.37
CA ASP A 138 24.94 -3.01 5.58
C ASP A 138 24.25 -2.82 6.95
N PRO A 139 24.68 -1.85 7.79
CA PRO A 139 24.05 -1.60 9.10
C PRO A 139 22.55 -1.24 9.05
N ALA A 140 22.04 -0.79 7.90
CA ALA A 140 20.62 -0.50 7.69
C ALA A 140 19.83 -1.71 7.13
N TYR A 141 20.49 -2.85 6.90
CA TYR A 141 19.86 -4.11 6.50
C TYR A 141 18.84 -4.58 7.54
N HIS A 142 17.78 -5.22 7.06
CA HIS A 142 16.74 -5.77 7.92
C HIS A 142 16.26 -7.12 7.36
N ASP A 143 16.35 -8.17 8.19
CA ASP A 143 16.07 -9.57 7.80
C ASP A 143 14.68 -9.80 7.19
N LYS A 144 13.71 -8.93 7.50
CA LYS A 144 12.34 -9.00 6.99
C LYS A 144 12.00 -7.98 5.90
N LEU A 145 12.88 -7.01 5.63
CA LEU A 145 12.67 -5.94 4.64
C LEU A 145 13.80 -5.96 3.61
N ASN A 146 14.01 -7.12 3.01
CA ASN A 146 14.96 -7.34 1.91
C ASN A 146 14.27 -8.12 0.77
N ASP A 147 14.85 -8.01 -0.43
CA ASP A 147 14.31 -8.63 -1.65
C ASP A 147 14.14 -10.16 -1.53
N ALA A 148 15.11 -10.87 -0.96
CA ALA A 148 15.06 -12.33 -0.84
C ALA A 148 13.90 -12.80 0.06
N HIS A 149 13.75 -12.19 1.24
CA HIS A 149 12.65 -12.48 2.15
C HIS A 149 11.31 -12.14 1.51
N PHE A 150 11.22 -11.00 0.84
CA PHE A 150 10.01 -10.56 0.16
C PHE A 150 9.58 -11.56 -0.94
N LYS A 151 10.52 -12.00 -1.79
CA LYS A 151 10.26 -13.00 -2.83
C LYS A 151 9.80 -14.35 -2.29
N VAL A 152 10.40 -14.82 -1.19
CA VAL A 152 9.94 -16.05 -0.52
C VAL A 152 8.52 -15.89 0.01
N HIS A 153 8.20 -14.75 0.62
CA HIS A 153 6.89 -14.52 1.21
C HIS A 153 5.80 -14.36 0.14
N ALA A 154 6.06 -13.61 -0.92
CA ALA A 154 5.15 -13.42 -2.05
C ALA A 154 4.79 -14.74 -2.75
N ARG A 155 5.78 -15.63 -2.96
CA ARG A 155 5.53 -16.97 -3.51
C ARG A 155 4.59 -17.79 -2.63
N LYS A 156 4.79 -17.76 -1.30
CA LYS A 156 3.90 -18.45 -0.35
C LYS A 156 2.47 -17.90 -0.41
N LYS A 157 2.31 -16.58 -0.50
CA LYS A 157 1.00 -15.95 -0.65
C LYS A 157 0.32 -16.40 -1.94
N LEU A 158 1.04 -16.36 -3.07
CA LEU A 158 0.50 -16.77 -4.37
C LEU A 158 0.12 -18.26 -4.41
N ASP A 159 0.93 -19.13 -3.81
CA ASP A 159 0.64 -20.56 -3.68
C ASP A 159 -0.64 -20.79 -2.85
N THR A 160 -0.79 -20.05 -1.75
CA THR A 160 -2.01 -20.11 -0.92
C THR A 160 -3.24 -19.66 -1.70
N ILE A 161 -3.13 -18.56 -2.46
CA ILE A 161 -4.20 -18.05 -3.32
C ILE A 161 -4.59 -19.08 -4.39
N SER A 162 -3.60 -19.62 -5.11
CA SER A 162 -3.84 -20.56 -6.22
C SER A 162 -4.44 -21.87 -5.70
N THR A 163 -3.94 -22.36 -4.56
CA THR A 163 -4.50 -23.55 -3.89
C THR A 163 -5.95 -23.35 -3.45
N TYR A 164 -6.29 -22.16 -2.95
CA TYR A 164 -7.66 -21.85 -2.52
C TYR A 164 -8.65 -21.90 -3.69
N HIS A 165 -8.28 -21.35 -4.85
CA HIS A 165 -9.15 -21.31 -6.03
C HIS A 165 -9.09 -22.58 -6.88
N GLY A 166 -8.03 -23.38 -6.76
CA GLY A 166 -7.81 -24.57 -7.61
C GLY A 166 -7.31 -24.23 -9.02
N GLU A 167 -6.94 -22.98 -9.26
CA GLU A 167 -6.43 -22.45 -10.54
C GLU A 167 -5.32 -21.41 -10.27
N PRO A 168 -4.50 -21.06 -11.28
CA PRO A 168 -3.47 -20.03 -11.12
C PRO A 168 -4.05 -18.68 -10.68
N GLY A 169 -3.62 -18.18 -9.51
CA GLY A 169 -3.95 -16.84 -9.05
C GLY A 169 -3.01 -15.76 -9.59
N LYS A 170 -3.31 -14.51 -9.25
CA LYS A 170 -2.41 -13.37 -9.47
C LYS A 170 -2.29 -12.52 -8.20
N LEU A 171 -1.07 -12.16 -7.84
CA LEU A 171 -0.79 -11.32 -6.67
C LEU A 171 -0.15 -10.00 -7.12
N LEU A 172 -0.84 -8.90 -6.87
CA LEU A 172 -0.38 -7.56 -7.18
C LEU A 172 0.08 -6.89 -5.89
N TYR A 173 1.25 -6.28 -5.92
CA TYR A 173 1.70 -5.38 -4.88
C TYR A 173 1.64 -3.95 -5.41
N ILE A 174 0.91 -3.09 -4.71
CA ILE A 174 0.78 -1.69 -5.07
C ILE A 174 1.26 -0.87 -3.89
N ASN A 175 2.33 -0.12 -4.08
CA ASN A 175 2.73 0.89 -3.11
C ASN A 175 2.08 2.24 -3.45
N LEU A 176 1.55 2.94 -2.45
CA LEU A 176 0.73 4.14 -2.67
C LEU A 176 1.52 5.30 -3.28
N VAL A 177 2.72 5.59 -2.75
CA VAL A 177 3.52 6.77 -3.12
C VAL A 177 4.98 6.40 -3.31
N SER A 178 5.66 7.02 -4.28
CA SER A 178 7.11 6.89 -4.49
C SER A 178 7.69 8.14 -5.17
N HIS A 179 8.92 8.52 -4.84
CA HIS A 179 9.66 9.54 -5.62
C HIS A 179 10.36 8.93 -6.85
N PHE A 180 10.49 7.61 -6.91
CA PHE A 180 11.17 6.96 -8.03
C PHE A 180 10.30 7.00 -9.29
N SER A 181 10.90 7.45 -10.40
CA SER A 181 10.28 7.33 -11.72
C SER A 181 10.42 5.89 -12.22
N ARG A 182 9.48 5.03 -11.77
CA ARG A 182 9.16 3.66 -12.21
C ARG A 182 9.99 2.51 -11.65
N LEU A 183 9.26 1.47 -11.25
CA LEU A 183 9.40 0.07 -11.67
C LEU A 183 8.00 -0.56 -11.51
N LEU A 184 7.26 -0.62 -12.62
CA LEU A 184 6.14 -1.55 -12.74
C LEU A 184 6.74 -2.81 -13.33
N ASP A 185 6.84 -3.84 -12.51
CA ASP A 185 7.48 -5.09 -12.89
C ASP A 185 6.46 -6.22 -12.89
N TYR A 186 6.61 -7.08 -13.89
CA TYR A 186 5.83 -8.28 -14.06
C TYR A 186 6.73 -9.49 -13.95
N TYR A 187 6.34 -10.46 -13.12
CA TYR A 187 7.09 -11.68 -12.89
C TYR A 187 6.19 -12.90 -13.00
N THR A 188 6.77 -14.03 -13.38
CA THR A 188 6.11 -15.33 -13.24
C THR A 188 5.95 -15.72 -11.75
N ALA A 189 5.27 -16.84 -11.49
CA ALA A 189 5.03 -17.33 -10.13
C ALA A 189 6.30 -17.62 -9.30
N ASP A 190 7.47 -17.78 -9.93
CA ASP A 190 8.74 -17.98 -9.22
C ASP A 190 9.33 -16.67 -8.63
N PHE A 191 8.76 -15.52 -9.01
CA PHE A 191 9.22 -14.17 -8.66
C PHE A 191 10.70 -13.89 -8.98
N ILE A 192 11.25 -14.61 -9.94
CA ILE A 192 12.63 -14.53 -10.43
C ILE A 192 12.60 -14.16 -11.91
N THR A 193 11.73 -14.78 -12.69
CA THR A 193 11.66 -14.61 -14.14
C THR A 193 10.78 -13.40 -14.49
N PRO A 194 11.36 -12.30 -15.02
CA PRO A 194 10.58 -11.17 -15.50
C PRO A 194 9.83 -11.52 -16.80
N VAL A 195 8.66 -10.91 -16.99
CA VAL A 195 7.86 -11.00 -18.21
C VAL A 195 7.44 -9.61 -18.68
N GLU A 196 7.02 -9.46 -19.93
CA GLU A 196 6.69 -8.16 -20.51
C GLU A 196 5.20 -7.81 -20.44
N GLN A 197 4.34 -8.81 -20.23
CA GLN A 197 2.90 -8.66 -20.29
C GLN A 197 2.23 -9.06 -18.97
N PHE A 198 1.15 -8.34 -18.63
CA PHE A 198 0.37 -8.61 -17.43
C PHE A 198 -0.30 -9.99 -17.44
N THR A 199 -0.71 -10.47 -18.61
CA THR A 199 -1.34 -11.80 -18.79
C THR A 199 -0.39 -12.93 -18.39
N ASP A 200 0.89 -12.79 -18.71
CA ASP A 200 1.92 -13.78 -18.43
C ASP A 200 2.44 -13.70 -16.98
N ALA A 201 2.12 -12.61 -16.28
CA ALA A 201 2.57 -12.37 -14.91
C ALA A 201 1.72 -13.16 -13.90
N SER A 202 2.33 -13.72 -12.87
CA SER A 202 1.61 -14.19 -11.67
C SER A 202 1.83 -13.26 -10.47
N ILE A 203 2.94 -12.50 -10.48
CA ILE A 203 3.26 -11.49 -9.47
C ILE A 203 3.53 -10.16 -10.18
N VAL A 204 2.88 -9.11 -9.71
CA VAL A 204 3.05 -7.75 -10.23
C VAL A 204 3.52 -6.85 -9.10
N TRP A 205 4.51 -6.01 -9.34
CA TRP A 205 5.01 -5.04 -8.36
C TRP A 205 4.96 -3.63 -8.94
N LEU A 206 4.17 -2.76 -8.32
CA LEU A 206 4.08 -1.34 -8.64
C LEU A 206 4.67 -0.53 -7.48
N GLN A 207 5.81 0.12 -7.73
CA GLN A 207 6.52 0.91 -6.72
C GLN A 207 5.79 2.19 -6.26
N GLY A 208 4.84 2.72 -7.03
CA GLY A 208 4.11 3.93 -6.68
C GLY A 208 2.86 4.13 -7.52
N ALA A 209 1.69 4.19 -6.87
CA ALA A 209 0.44 4.55 -7.51
C ALA A 209 0.39 6.06 -7.82
N LEU A 210 0.88 6.88 -6.89
CA LEU A 210 0.94 8.33 -6.98
C LEU A 210 2.38 8.84 -7.05
N GLN A 211 2.58 9.94 -7.75
CA GLN A 211 3.83 10.69 -7.74
C GLN A 211 4.00 11.35 -6.36
N GLU A 212 5.21 11.29 -5.78
CA GLU A 212 5.51 12.06 -4.58
C GLU A 212 5.79 13.54 -4.91
N ASP A 213 4.76 14.26 -5.36
CA ASP A 213 4.80 15.70 -5.63
C ASP A 213 3.67 16.46 -4.91
N THR A 214 3.52 17.75 -5.19
CA THR A 214 2.54 18.63 -4.53
C THR A 214 1.10 18.41 -4.98
N VAL A 215 0.87 17.59 -6.01
CA VAL A 215 -0.47 17.33 -6.56
C VAL A 215 -0.88 15.86 -6.35
N ALA A 216 0.08 14.97 -6.07
CA ALA A 216 -0.14 13.55 -5.84
C ALA A 216 -0.92 12.91 -7.00
N LEU A 217 -0.51 13.23 -8.23
CA LEU A 217 -1.12 12.71 -9.46
C LEU A 217 -0.80 11.22 -9.63
N PRO A 218 -1.70 10.44 -10.26
CA PRO A 218 -1.40 9.06 -10.62
C PRO A 218 -0.14 8.96 -11.50
N GLN A 219 0.75 8.03 -11.18
CA GLN A 219 1.91 7.76 -12.01
C GLN A 219 1.49 7.08 -13.33
N VAL A 220 2.28 7.31 -14.39
CA VAL A 220 2.08 6.61 -15.67
C VAL A 220 2.11 5.08 -15.51
N ALA A 221 2.91 4.58 -14.55
CA ALA A 221 2.97 3.16 -14.22
C ALA A 221 1.64 2.62 -13.67
N PHE A 222 0.99 3.38 -12.78
CA PHE A 222 -0.35 3.03 -12.26
C PHE A 222 -1.39 3.01 -13.37
N GLN A 223 -1.40 4.04 -14.22
CA GLN A 223 -2.30 4.11 -15.36
C GLN A 223 -2.12 2.92 -16.32
N ARG A 224 -0.86 2.53 -16.58
CA ARG A 224 -0.54 1.37 -17.41
C ARG A 224 -1.01 0.06 -16.76
N LEU A 225 -0.76 -0.13 -15.47
CA LEU A 225 -1.28 -1.29 -14.73
C LEU A 225 -2.81 -1.40 -14.86
N CYS A 226 -3.52 -0.29 -14.67
CA CYS A 226 -4.99 -0.27 -14.78
C CYS A 226 -5.46 -0.62 -16.19
N GLN A 227 -4.79 -0.12 -17.23
CA GLN A 227 -5.08 -0.48 -18.62
C GLN A 227 -4.84 -1.97 -18.90
N ASP A 228 -3.72 -2.51 -18.42
CA ASP A 228 -3.36 -3.91 -18.61
C ASP A 228 -4.34 -4.84 -17.88
N MET A 229 -4.73 -4.51 -16.65
CA MET A 229 -5.77 -5.22 -15.88
C MET A 229 -7.12 -5.21 -16.61
N LYS A 230 -7.59 -4.05 -17.08
CA LYS A 230 -8.87 -3.93 -17.80
C LYS A 230 -8.90 -4.81 -19.06
N ARG A 231 -7.80 -4.84 -19.82
CA ARG A 231 -7.67 -5.69 -21.01
C ARG A 231 -7.72 -7.18 -20.66
N ALA A 232 -6.96 -7.60 -19.65
CA ALA A 232 -6.94 -9.00 -19.22
C ALA A 232 -8.32 -9.48 -18.73
N MET A 233 -8.98 -8.68 -17.88
CA MET A 233 -10.29 -9.03 -17.34
C MET A 233 -11.40 -9.06 -18.42
N ALA A 234 -11.28 -8.23 -19.46
CA ALA A 234 -12.20 -8.28 -20.60
C ALA A 234 -12.09 -9.61 -21.36
N HIS A 235 -10.86 -10.09 -21.60
CA HIS A 235 -10.62 -11.37 -22.27
C HIS A 235 -11.07 -12.59 -21.44
N GLU A 236 -10.92 -12.53 -20.12
CA GLU A 236 -11.40 -13.59 -19.21
C GLU A 236 -12.93 -13.70 -19.25
N LYS A 237 -13.63 -12.55 -19.29
CA LYS A 237 -15.10 -12.52 -19.40
C LYS A 237 -15.60 -13.12 -20.72
N GLU A 238 -14.98 -12.77 -21.85
CA GLU A 238 -15.32 -13.34 -23.16
C GLU A 238 -15.14 -14.87 -23.19
N SER A 239 -14.07 -15.37 -22.56
CA SER A 239 -13.78 -16.81 -22.49
C SER A 239 -14.81 -17.57 -21.66
N PHE A 240 -15.32 -16.95 -20.59
CA PHE A 240 -16.35 -17.54 -19.73
C PHE A 240 -17.71 -17.61 -20.43
N ASP A 241 -18.10 -16.56 -21.15
CA ASP A 241 -19.37 -16.50 -21.88
C ASP A 241 -19.42 -17.50 -23.06
N VAL A 242 -18.29 -17.80 -23.70
CA VAL A 242 -18.21 -18.82 -24.75
C VAL A 242 -18.38 -20.23 -24.16
N ASN A 243 -17.73 -20.52 -23.03
CA ASN A 243 -17.81 -21.83 -22.39
C ASN A 243 -19.17 -22.11 -21.73
N ALA A 244 -19.88 -21.08 -21.25
CA ALA A 244 -21.21 -21.23 -20.66
C ALA A 244 -22.34 -21.46 -21.69
N ASN A 245 -22.08 -21.15 -22.96
CA ASN A 245 -23.01 -21.34 -24.09
C ASN A 245 -22.67 -22.57 -24.95
N SER A 246 -21.74 -23.42 -24.49
CA SER A 246 -21.30 -24.67 -25.14
C SER A 246 -21.88 -25.89 -24.41
#